data_AF-A0A973BAL5-F1
#
_entry.id   AF-A0A973BAL5-F1
#
_cell.length_a   1.000
_cell.length_b   1.000
_cell.length_c   1.000
_cell.angle_alpha   90.00
_cell.angle_beta   90.00
_cell.angle_gamma   90.00
#
_symmetry.space_group_name_H-M   'P 1'
#
loop_
_entity.id
_entity.type
_entity.pdbx_description
1 polymer ?
#
loop_
_entity_poly.entity_id
_entity_poly.type
_entity_poly.pdbx_seq_one_letter_code
_entity_poly.pdbx_strand_id
1 'polypeptide(L)'
;MSRFFFLVFIAIQGSSFTQSEEDIISDNEVEVSVESIHKVLVKWGNEKFSTFCIGTQPGQNDIHPIIELNENAKHTSGYSFLELQKSALLKKKEFNIGDVFYITLDSGLDSEWVSEPLRFKWENLGNPENEMTLHVETNFGEQGLPPFTNVQKSEIMAFFRRVNPIIKEFYGPPSRTIEVSIINGGCEKGVNMFFSGTNHIHMFFENDKAQYSPRLIIHELIHAYRDNVTLTNDNLWKFDPTLSGFEEGMAEAIALIVMNKFVALYPDFFKGEAHKIYWNHAYGMSHEWEYDFQNHPQLRNVKFSSTGKKSGSVYLRYAMAATAFKKMFIEDHQVFKKFNTEYYKRLNADYSLTPSRDLIIDIFEKIIPTVERTPVAHWIDKQYILDCNTDFEKKIFLYSKYVNKDLFPINESKIYFLETHQNGSELAWMSKDFEGKEETQSQDFNYLWMHQLNNIPGTFKLIKTWDQRIKDDLAIINNNHWSIHSENHIVNQKSKILLGPYQGPNLVTKKGCNTNVKEQSNYSVLPYRKEHV
;
A
#
# COMPACT_ATOMS: atom_id res chain seq x y z
N MET A 1 3.15 -30.87 2.79
CA MET A 1 3.74 -29.70 3.47
C MET A 1 3.43 -28.46 2.66
N SER A 2 2.35 -27.75 2.99
CA SER A 2 1.97 -26.51 2.32
C SER A 2 2.85 -25.37 2.85
N ARG A 3 3.66 -24.75 1.99
CA ARG A 3 4.50 -23.59 2.34
C ARG A 3 3.76 -22.33 1.91
N PHE A 4 3.55 -21.44 2.87
CA PHE A 4 2.81 -20.19 2.79
C PHE A 4 3.71 -19.06 2.23
N PHE A 5 3.18 -18.23 1.33
CA PHE A 5 3.87 -17.09 0.69
C PHE A 5 3.15 -15.77 1.04
N PHE A 6 3.87 -14.65 1.17
CA PHE A 6 3.45 -13.48 1.97
C PHE A 6 3.59 -12.10 1.26
N LEU A 7 2.71 -11.13 1.54
CA LEU A 7 2.56 -9.76 0.92
C LEU A 7 3.13 -8.60 1.77
N VAL A 8 3.75 -7.57 1.18
CA VAL A 8 4.10 -6.26 1.78
C VAL A 8 3.90 -5.14 0.74
N PHE A 9 3.66 -3.92 1.22
CA PHE A 9 3.86 -2.67 0.50
C PHE A 9 4.69 -1.77 1.42
N ILE A 10 5.79 -1.19 0.95
CA ILE A 10 6.51 -0.15 1.67
C ILE A 10 6.50 1.12 0.81
N ALA A 11 5.60 2.06 1.09
CA ALA A 11 5.84 3.45 0.74
C ALA A 11 6.92 3.99 1.69
N ILE A 12 8.15 4.13 1.19
CA ILE A 12 9.23 4.76 1.94
C ILE A 12 9.16 6.27 1.68
N GLN A 13 8.85 7.03 2.72
CA GLN A 13 9.23 8.44 2.81
C GLN A 13 10.76 8.53 2.83
N GLY A 14 11.36 9.15 1.81
CA GLY A 14 12.59 9.93 1.93
C GLY A 14 13.80 9.29 2.62
N SER A 15 14.11 8.00 2.42
CA SER A 15 15.43 7.48 2.79
C SER A 15 16.25 7.17 1.55
N SER A 16 17.37 7.87 1.42
CA SER A 16 18.46 7.59 0.49
C SER A 16 18.81 6.10 0.50
N PHE A 17 18.56 5.41 -0.61
CA PHE A 17 19.08 4.06 -0.83
C PHE A 17 20.16 4.09 -1.91
N THR A 18 21.33 3.62 -1.51
CA THR A 18 22.50 3.31 -2.33
C THR A 18 22.40 1.86 -2.81
N GLN A 19 22.39 1.58 -4.13
CA GLN A 19 23.16 0.48 -4.74
C GLN A 19 22.96 0.36 -6.28
N SER A 20 23.93 -0.35 -6.87
CA SER A 20 24.30 -0.59 -8.27
C SER A 20 23.23 -1.20 -9.15
N GLU A 21 22.88 -0.50 -10.23
CA GLU A 21 22.00 -0.97 -11.29
C GLU A 21 22.68 -0.68 -12.63
N GLU A 22 22.67 -1.66 -13.55
CA GLU A 22 23.05 -1.51 -14.95
C GLU A 22 21.76 -1.65 -15.77
N ASP A 23 21.17 -0.52 -16.16
CA ASP A 23 20.08 -0.45 -17.15
C ASP A 23 20.67 -0.59 -18.56
N ILE A 24 19.98 -1.26 -19.49
CA ILE A 24 20.26 -1.15 -20.93
C ILE A 24 19.09 -0.47 -21.63
N ILE A 25 19.10 0.87 -21.57
CA ILE A 25 18.98 1.66 -22.79
C ILE A 25 20.12 1.22 -23.73
N SER A 26 19.96 1.27 -25.06
CA SER A 26 21.05 0.89 -25.99
C SER A 26 22.39 1.41 -25.46
N ASP A 27 23.46 0.60 -25.48
CA ASP A 27 24.62 0.66 -24.55
C ASP A 27 25.25 2.05 -24.29
N ASN A 28 24.91 3.10 -25.07
CA ASN A 28 25.33 4.50 -24.89
C ASN A 28 24.21 5.54 -25.15
N GLU A 29 22.95 5.24 -24.84
CA GLU A 29 21.85 6.19 -25.07
C GLU A 29 21.28 6.71 -23.74
N VAL A 30 21.03 8.01 -23.74
CA VAL A 30 20.39 8.75 -22.65
C VAL A 30 19.01 9.11 -23.15
N GLU A 31 17.98 8.66 -22.44
CA GLU A 31 16.58 8.86 -22.82
C GLU A 31 15.93 9.89 -21.90
N VAL A 32 15.30 10.91 -22.48
CA VAL A 32 14.46 11.86 -21.74
C VAL A 32 13.01 11.54 -21.97
N SER A 33 12.26 11.46 -20.88
CA SER A 33 10.80 11.36 -20.91
C SER A 33 10.19 12.61 -20.29
N VAL A 34 9.38 13.34 -21.06
CA VAL A 34 8.48 14.40 -20.58
C VAL A 34 7.06 13.90 -20.71
N GLU A 35 6.44 13.57 -19.58
CA GLU A 35 5.15 12.91 -19.54
C GLU A 35 4.05 13.89 -19.11
N SER A 36 3.50 14.59 -20.09
CA SER A 36 2.55 15.67 -19.92
C SER A 36 3.12 16.81 -19.05
N ILE A 37 2.36 17.35 -18.08
CA ILE A 37 2.84 18.31 -17.07
C ILE A 37 3.30 17.64 -15.76
N HIS A 38 3.07 16.32 -15.66
CA HIS A 38 3.14 15.61 -14.39
C HIS A 38 4.56 15.14 -14.06
N LYS A 39 5.40 14.92 -15.07
CA LYS A 39 6.74 14.37 -14.85
C LYS A 39 7.70 14.69 -15.99
N VAL A 40 8.94 15.02 -15.65
CA VAL A 40 10.12 14.88 -16.49
C VAL A 40 11.17 14.07 -15.76
N LEU A 41 11.86 13.20 -16.47
CA LEU A 41 13.01 12.45 -15.99
C LEU A 41 13.95 12.11 -17.13
N VAL A 42 15.18 11.77 -16.77
CA VAL A 42 16.17 11.21 -17.69
C VAL A 42 16.58 9.83 -17.20
N LYS A 43 16.72 8.87 -18.10
CA LYS A 43 17.28 7.53 -17.88
C LYS A 43 18.54 7.35 -18.72
N TRP A 44 19.48 6.52 -18.29
CA TRP A 44 20.67 6.19 -19.08
C TRP A 44 21.09 4.73 -18.89
N GLY A 45 21.73 4.17 -19.92
CA GLY A 45 22.22 2.79 -19.94
C GLY A 45 23.54 2.62 -19.16
N ASN A 46 24.61 2.19 -19.82
CA ASN A 46 25.90 1.94 -19.15
C ASN A 46 26.65 3.20 -18.67
N GLU A 47 26.21 4.37 -19.11
CA GLU A 47 26.83 5.65 -18.73
C GLU A 47 26.75 5.91 -17.22
N LYS A 48 27.63 6.79 -16.75
CA LYS A 48 27.68 7.23 -15.36
C LYS A 48 27.72 8.75 -15.31
N PHE A 49 26.80 9.31 -14.53
CA PHE A 49 26.71 10.74 -14.27
C PHE A 49 26.83 11.00 -12.77
N SER A 50 27.54 12.05 -12.41
CA SER A 50 27.77 12.48 -11.03
C SER A 50 26.76 13.52 -10.58
N THR A 51 26.26 14.36 -11.50
CA THR A 51 25.26 15.37 -11.18
C THR A 51 24.28 15.62 -12.32
N PHE A 52 23.15 16.26 -12.02
CA PHE A 52 22.28 16.85 -13.02
C PHE A 52 21.72 18.21 -12.58
N CYS A 53 21.30 19.03 -13.55
CA CYS A 53 20.55 20.26 -13.30
C CYS A 53 19.52 20.54 -14.40
N ILE A 54 18.62 21.52 -14.14
CA ILE A 54 17.61 21.94 -15.12
C ILE A 54 17.65 23.46 -15.26
N GLY A 55 17.65 23.93 -16.50
CA GLY A 55 17.69 25.37 -16.79
C GLY A 55 17.02 25.77 -18.10
N THR A 56 16.88 27.07 -18.30
CA THR A 56 16.34 27.65 -19.54
C THR A 56 17.34 27.65 -20.70
N GLN A 57 18.61 27.35 -20.43
CA GLN A 57 19.66 27.13 -21.41
C GLN A 57 20.50 25.91 -21.02
N PRO A 58 21.19 25.25 -21.97
CA PRO A 58 22.18 24.22 -21.68
C PRO A 58 23.15 24.60 -20.56
N GLY A 59 23.34 23.71 -19.59
CA GLY A 59 24.26 23.89 -18.45
C GLY A 59 23.79 24.86 -17.36
N GLN A 60 22.65 25.53 -17.54
CA GLN A 60 22.10 26.41 -16.50
C GLN A 60 21.29 25.62 -15.47
N ASN A 61 21.25 26.16 -14.25
CA ASN A 61 20.51 25.61 -13.12
C ASN A 61 19.51 26.63 -12.57
N ASP A 62 18.96 27.49 -13.44
CA ASP A 62 18.04 28.58 -13.09
C ASP A 62 16.59 28.12 -12.92
N ILE A 63 16.27 26.85 -13.25
CA ILE A 63 15.00 26.19 -12.92
C ILE A 63 15.18 25.26 -11.72
N HIS A 64 16.15 24.35 -11.76
CA HIS A 64 16.42 23.38 -10.69
C HIS A 64 17.93 23.37 -10.36
N PRO A 65 18.33 23.41 -9.08
CA PRO A 65 19.75 23.39 -8.71
C PRO A 65 20.45 22.11 -9.18
N ILE A 66 21.78 22.15 -9.12
CA ILE A 66 22.60 20.96 -9.34
C ILE A 66 22.32 19.98 -8.20
N ILE A 67 22.03 18.73 -8.57
CA ILE A 67 21.78 17.62 -7.66
C ILE A 67 22.83 16.55 -7.91
N GLU A 68 23.43 16.05 -6.83
CA GLU A 68 24.33 14.89 -6.88
C GLU A 68 23.55 13.61 -7.15
N LEU A 69 24.06 12.79 -8.06
CA LEU A 69 23.55 11.47 -8.36
C LEU A 69 24.38 10.43 -7.60
N ASN A 70 23.71 9.37 -7.15
CA ASN A 70 24.41 8.21 -6.63
C ASN A 70 25.29 7.61 -7.75
N GLU A 71 26.45 7.06 -7.41
CA GLU A 71 27.41 6.44 -8.36
C GLU A 71 26.78 5.36 -9.27
N ASN A 72 25.67 4.82 -8.80
CA ASN A 72 24.92 3.70 -9.33
C ASN A 72 23.56 4.09 -9.92
N ALA A 73 23.22 5.38 -9.93
CA ALA A 73 21.95 5.84 -10.47
C ALA A 73 21.88 5.56 -11.98
N LYS A 74 20.69 5.19 -12.45
CA LYS A 74 20.36 5.02 -13.88
C LYS A 74 19.27 5.95 -14.37
N HIS A 75 18.82 6.84 -13.48
CA HIS A 75 17.86 7.87 -13.82
C HIS A 75 17.96 9.05 -12.85
N THR A 76 17.44 10.21 -13.27
CA THR A 76 17.16 11.31 -12.35
C THR A 76 15.92 11.00 -11.51
N SER A 77 15.68 11.77 -10.45
CA SER A 77 14.33 11.82 -9.87
C SER A 77 13.34 12.39 -10.90
N GLY A 78 12.06 12.01 -10.77
CA GLY A 78 10.99 12.59 -11.57
C GLY A 78 10.51 13.93 -11.00
N TYR A 79 10.38 14.95 -11.84
CA TYR A 79 9.95 16.30 -11.46
C TYR A 79 8.70 16.73 -12.21
N SER A 80 7.69 17.23 -11.50
CA SER A 80 6.50 17.80 -12.15
C SER A 80 6.74 19.25 -12.58
N PHE A 81 5.90 19.76 -13.50
CA PHE A 81 5.92 21.17 -13.87
C PHE A 81 5.77 22.10 -12.65
N LEU A 82 4.85 21.77 -11.74
CA LEU A 82 4.59 22.55 -10.52
C LEU A 82 5.78 22.57 -9.56
N GLU A 83 6.49 21.44 -9.44
CA GLU A 83 7.72 21.37 -8.65
C GLU A 83 8.81 22.27 -9.24
N LEU A 84 9.03 22.18 -10.56
CA LEU A 84 10.03 22.99 -11.26
C LEU A 84 9.66 24.47 -11.30
N GLN A 85 8.38 24.80 -11.40
CA GLN A 85 7.90 26.18 -11.32
C GLN A 85 8.19 26.78 -9.93
N LYS A 86 7.93 26.04 -8.84
CA LYS A 86 8.28 26.50 -7.49
C LYS A 86 9.80 26.67 -7.33
N SER A 87 10.59 25.72 -7.84
CA SER A 87 12.06 25.78 -7.80
C SER A 87 12.62 26.99 -8.58
N ALA A 88 12.10 27.23 -9.78
CA ALA A 88 12.45 28.40 -10.60
C ALA A 88 12.10 29.72 -9.90
N LEU A 89 10.92 29.80 -9.26
CA LEU A 89 10.49 31.01 -8.56
C LEU A 89 11.42 31.36 -7.39
N LEU A 90 11.91 30.36 -6.64
CA LEU A 90 12.92 30.56 -5.58
C LEU A 90 14.23 31.14 -6.13
N LYS A 91 14.53 30.88 -7.40
CA LYS A 91 15.67 31.42 -8.16
C LYS A 91 15.34 32.71 -8.91
N LYS A 92 14.17 33.31 -8.67
CA LYS A 92 13.66 34.52 -9.35
C LYS A 92 13.51 34.34 -10.86
N LYS A 93 13.19 33.12 -11.29
CA LYS A 93 12.92 32.78 -12.68
C LYS A 93 11.45 32.41 -12.84
N GLU A 94 10.82 32.96 -13.87
CA GLU A 94 9.49 32.53 -14.29
C GLU A 94 9.61 31.28 -15.16
N PHE A 95 8.76 30.29 -14.89
CA PHE A 95 8.70 29.04 -15.65
C PHE A 95 7.23 28.64 -15.84
N ASN A 96 6.80 28.58 -17.09
CA ASN A 96 5.41 28.36 -17.49
C ASN A 96 5.27 27.11 -18.37
N ILE A 97 4.06 26.57 -18.45
CA ILE A 97 3.74 25.47 -19.37
C ILE A 97 4.04 25.94 -20.81
N GLY A 98 4.76 25.11 -21.56
CA GLY A 98 5.19 25.42 -22.91
C GLY A 98 6.55 26.12 -22.99
N ASP A 99 7.14 26.61 -21.90
CA ASP A 99 8.49 27.16 -21.92
C ASP A 99 9.53 26.08 -22.26
N VAL A 100 10.62 26.50 -22.91
CA VAL A 100 11.75 25.61 -23.21
C VAL A 100 12.61 25.46 -21.97
N PHE A 101 13.00 24.22 -21.70
CA PHE A 101 14.02 23.91 -20.72
C PHE A 101 14.95 22.79 -21.21
N TYR A 102 16.07 22.64 -20.53
CA TYR A 102 17.11 21.66 -20.81
C TYR A 102 17.45 20.92 -19.53
N ILE A 103 17.78 19.65 -19.66
CA ILE A 103 18.42 18.86 -18.60
C ILE A 103 19.87 18.67 -18.99
N THR A 104 20.77 18.98 -18.07
CA THR A 104 22.20 18.74 -18.23
C THR A 104 22.63 17.67 -17.25
N LEU A 105 23.30 16.63 -17.75
CA LEU A 105 23.95 15.59 -16.96
C LEU A 105 25.46 15.79 -17.05
N ASP A 106 26.13 15.79 -15.90
CA ASP A 106 27.59 15.92 -15.82
C ASP A 106 28.20 14.59 -15.38
N SER A 107 29.27 14.18 -16.08
CA SER A 107 30.06 12.97 -15.78
C SER A 107 31.39 13.27 -15.07
N GLY A 108 31.70 14.55 -14.83
CA GLY A 108 33.01 15.00 -14.36
C GLY A 108 34.11 14.93 -15.42
N LEU A 109 33.73 14.79 -16.70
CA LEU A 109 34.62 14.77 -17.87
C LEU A 109 34.45 16.06 -18.70
N ASP A 110 35.29 16.23 -19.72
CA ASP A 110 35.35 17.46 -20.55
C ASP A 110 34.08 17.75 -21.37
N SER A 111 33.08 16.86 -21.38
CA SER A 111 31.81 17.06 -22.08
C SER A 111 30.61 16.63 -21.22
N GLU A 112 29.72 17.59 -20.95
CA GLU A 112 28.40 17.36 -20.38
C GLU A 112 27.45 16.78 -21.44
N TRP A 113 26.52 15.94 -21.02
CA TRP A 113 25.37 15.58 -21.86
C TRP A 113 24.25 16.59 -21.63
N VAL A 114 23.61 17.04 -22.72
CA VAL A 114 22.50 18.00 -22.66
C VAL A 114 21.35 17.46 -23.48
N SER A 115 20.14 17.52 -22.93
CA SER A 115 18.93 17.14 -23.66
C SER A 115 18.69 18.05 -24.87
N GLU A 116 17.96 17.54 -25.85
CA GLU A 116 17.26 18.40 -26.81
C GLU A 116 16.29 19.35 -26.07
N PRO A 117 15.84 20.46 -26.70
CA PRO A 117 14.89 21.39 -26.09
C PRO A 117 13.59 20.70 -25.65
N LEU A 118 13.31 20.73 -24.34
CA LEU A 118 12.14 20.10 -23.74
C LEU A 118 11.03 21.13 -23.47
N ARG A 119 9.78 20.68 -23.42
CA ARG A 119 8.62 21.50 -23.03
C ARG A 119 7.58 20.65 -22.31
N PHE A 120 7.07 21.14 -21.19
CA PHE A 120 5.84 20.58 -20.61
C PHE A 120 4.66 20.95 -21.49
N LYS A 121 3.80 19.96 -21.80
CA LYS A 121 2.54 20.15 -22.54
C LYS A 121 1.48 19.31 -21.87
N TRP A 122 0.25 19.82 -21.79
CA TRP A 122 -0.86 18.96 -21.38
C TRP A 122 -1.14 17.90 -22.44
N GLU A 123 -1.38 16.68 -21.99
CA GLU A 123 -1.83 15.57 -22.82
C GLU A 123 -3.21 15.17 -22.32
N ASN A 124 -4.19 15.07 -23.22
CA ASN A 124 -5.54 14.73 -22.83
C ASN A 124 -5.60 13.32 -22.24
N LEU A 125 -6.04 13.24 -20.98
CA LEU A 125 -6.10 12.02 -20.23
C LEU A 125 -7.29 11.15 -20.64
N GLY A 126 -7.11 9.83 -20.61
CA GLY A 126 -8.19 8.85 -20.78
C GLY A 126 -8.76 8.75 -22.19
N ASN A 127 -7.98 9.08 -23.21
CA ASN A 127 -8.38 8.87 -24.61
C ASN A 127 -8.64 7.36 -24.83
N PRO A 128 -9.77 6.96 -25.46
CA PRO A 128 -10.04 5.56 -25.81
C PRO A 128 -8.91 4.85 -26.57
N GLU A 129 -8.13 5.61 -27.35
CA GLU A 129 -6.97 5.13 -28.11
C GLU A 129 -5.71 4.93 -27.27
N ASN A 130 -5.69 5.40 -26.02
CA ASN A 130 -4.56 5.17 -25.13
C ASN A 130 -4.37 3.66 -24.91
N GLU A 131 -3.13 3.23 -25.01
CA GLU A 131 -2.74 1.82 -24.85
C GLU A 131 -1.63 1.68 -23.81
N MET A 132 -1.70 0.56 -23.08
CA MET A 132 -0.60 0.13 -22.23
C MET A 132 0.19 -0.95 -22.96
N THR A 133 1.49 -0.74 -23.10
CA THR A 133 2.44 -1.76 -23.54
C THR A 133 3.25 -2.25 -22.34
N LEU A 134 3.73 -3.49 -22.44
CA LEU A 134 4.53 -4.12 -21.40
C LEU A 134 5.88 -4.54 -21.97
N HIS A 135 6.94 -4.08 -21.33
CA HIS A 135 8.29 -4.59 -21.48
C HIS A 135 8.62 -5.51 -20.29
N VAL A 136 9.27 -6.64 -20.52
CA VAL A 136 9.81 -7.49 -19.44
C VAL A 136 11.32 -7.52 -19.58
N GLU A 137 11.99 -7.07 -18.54
CA GLU A 137 13.43 -6.87 -18.51
C GLU A 137 14.17 -8.20 -18.42
N THR A 138 15.08 -8.43 -19.36
CA THR A 138 15.84 -9.69 -19.51
C THR A 138 17.35 -9.50 -19.45
N ASN A 139 17.82 -8.28 -19.34
CA ASN A 139 19.23 -7.90 -19.32
C ASN A 139 19.72 -7.67 -17.88
N PHE A 140 18.89 -7.06 -17.03
CA PHE A 140 19.22 -6.84 -15.62
C PHE A 140 18.10 -7.19 -14.63
N GLY A 141 18.49 -7.38 -13.39
CA GLY A 141 17.60 -7.40 -12.23
C GLY A 141 18.20 -6.49 -11.16
N GLU A 142 17.45 -6.20 -10.10
CA GLU A 142 17.90 -5.32 -9.03
C GLU A 142 17.96 -6.06 -7.70
N GLN A 143 18.53 -5.41 -6.68
CA GLN A 143 18.64 -5.96 -5.32
C GLN A 143 19.33 -7.32 -5.26
N GLY A 144 20.29 -7.54 -6.17
CA GLY A 144 21.05 -8.78 -6.29
C GLY A 144 20.28 -9.94 -6.93
N LEU A 145 19.11 -9.69 -7.51
CA LEU A 145 18.38 -10.68 -8.30
C LEU A 145 18.84 -10.67 -9.76
N PRO A 146 18.84 -11.84 -10.43
CA PRO A 146 19.12 -11.90 -11.87
C PRO A 146 17.95 -11.33 -12.68
N PRO A 147 18.17 -10.92 -13.94
CA PRO A 147 17.09 -10.59 -14.87
C PRO A 147 16.08 -11.73 -15.04
N PHE A 148 14.91 -11.40 -15.60
CA PHE A 148 14.01 -12.45 -16.06
C PHE A 148 14.64 -13.26 -17.20
N THR A 149 14.37 -14.55 -17.22
CA THR A 149 14.68 -15.40 -18.37
C THR A 149 13.70 -15.17 -19.52
N ASN A 150 14.08 -15.53 -20.75
CA ASN A 150 13.18 -15.49 -21.91
C ASN A 150 11.89 -16.32 -21.72
N VAL A 151 11.96 -17.39 -20.92
CA VAL A 151 10.79 -18.21 -20.58
C VAL A 151 9.84 -17.40 -19.68
N GLN A 152 10.35 -16.81 -18.60
CA GLN A 152 9.57 -15.98 -17.68
C GLN A 152 8.95 -14.76 -18.40
N LYS A 153 9.73 -14.10 -19.26
CA LYS A 153 9.23 -13.04 -20.16
C LYS A 153 8.06 -13.51 -21.00
N SER A 154 8.18 -14.69 -21.63
CA SER A 154 7.12 -15.23 -22.47
C SER A 154 5.84 -15.53 -21.67
N GLU A 155 5.97 -16.06 -20.45
CA GLU A 155 4.84 -16.34 -19.55
C GLU A 155 4.14 -15.06 -19.09
N ILE A 156 4.90 -14.07 -18.61
CA ILE A 156 4.39 -12.76 -18.18
C ILE A 156 3.68 -12.05 -19.35
N MET A 157 4.30 -12.03 -20.53
CA MET A 157 3.71 -11.41 -21.72
C MET A 157 2.47 -12.17 -22.22
N ALA A 158 2.41 -13.49 -22.04
CA ALA A 158 1.22 -14.28 -22.40
C ALA A 158 0.03 -14.00 -21.45
N PHE A 159 0.31 -13.74 -20.17
CA PHE A 159 -0.68 -13.31 -19.19
C PHE A 159 -1.15 -11.88 -19.49
N PHE A 160 -0.21 -10.93 -19.66
CA PHE A 160 -0.51 -9.53 -19.95
C PHE A 160 -1.43 -9.36 -21.16
N ARG A 161 -1.11 -10.03 -22.29
CA ARG A 161 -1.90 -9.95 -23.52
C ARG A 161 -3.36 -10.37 -23.36
N ARG A 162 -3.65 -11.24 -22.40
CA ARG A 162 -5.02 -11.71 -22.10
C ARG A 162 -5.72 -10.86 -21.06
N VAL A 163 -4.97 -10.29 -20.11
CA VAL A 163 -5.55 -9.54 -18.99
C VAL A 163 -5.76 -8.08 -19.31
N ASN A 164 -4.90 -7.45 -20.13
CA ASN A 164 -4.99 -6.03 -20.47
C ASN A 164 -6.35 -5.65 -21.10
N PRO A 165 -6.92 -6.44 -22.05
CA PRO A 165 -8.27 -6.16 -22.56
C PRO A 165 -9.37 -6.23 -21.48
N ILE A 166 -9.21 -7.14 -20.51
CA ILE A 166 -10.17 -7.30 -19.39
C ILE A 166 -10.05 -6.11 -18.42
N ILE A 167 -8.85 -5.62 -18.17
CA ILE A 167 -8.65 -4.38 -17.39
C ILE A 167 -9.37 -3.22 -18.10
N LYS A 168 -9.13 -3.03 -19.40
CA LYS A 168 -9.76 -1.96 -20.19
C LYS A 168 -11.30 -2.05 -20.23
N GLU A 169 -11.85 -3.27 -20.17
CA GLU A 169 -13.30 -3.53 -20.04
C GLU A 169 -13.90 -2.92 -18.77
N PHE A 170 -13.27 -3.15 -17.61
CA PHE A 170 -13.81 -2.73 -16.30
C PHE A 170 -13.32 -1.38 -15.81
N TYR A 171 -12.11 -0.98 -16.19
CA TYR A 171 -11.43 0.21 -15.66
C TYR A 171 -11.42 1.39 -16.64
N GLY A 172 -11.68 1.13 -17.93
CA GLY A 172 -11.55 2.13 -18.99
C GLY A 172 -10.13 2.20 -19.58
N PRO A 173 -9.87 3.12 -20.52
CA PRO A 173 -8.54 3.32 -21.08
C PRO A 173 -7.55 3.84 -20.01
N PRO A 174 -6.24 3.59 -20.18
CA PRO A 174 -5.22 4.20 -19.35
C PRO A 174 -5.22 5.73 -19.51
N SER A 175 -4.69 6.43 -18.51
CA SER A 175 -4.63 7.89 -18.47
C SER A 175 -3.88 8.44 -19.69
N ARG A 176 -2.87 7.74 -20.19
CA ARG A 176 -2.15 8.02 -21.44
C ARG A 176 -1.68 6.72 -22.10
N THR A 177 -1.13 6.83 -23.31
CA THR A 177 -0.32 5.73 -23.85
C THR A 177 0.96 5.60 -23.02
N ILE A 178 1.18 4.42 -22.45
CA ILE A 178 2.28 4.17 -21.52
C ILE A 178 2.96 2.84 -21.82
N GLU A 179 4.30 2.85 -21.76
CA GLU A 179 5.10 1.64 -21.67
C GLU A 179 5.49 1.39 -20.22
N VAL A 180 5.20 0.18 -19.74
CA VAL A 180 5.52 -0.26 -18.38
C VAL A 180 6.58 -1.36 -18.47
N SER A 181 7.65 -1.23 -17.70
CA SER A 181 8.69 -2.27 -17.60
C SER A 181 8.48 -3.12 -16.36
N ILE A 182 8.54 -4.45 -16.49
CA ILE A 182 8.58 -5.36 -15.35
C ILE A 182 10.02 -5.78 -15.10
N ILE A 183 10.49 -5.51 -13.87
CA ILE A 183 11.87 -5.75 -13.45
C ILE A 183 11.87 -6.77 -12.31
N ASN A 184 12.84 -7.69 -12.34
CA ASN A 184 13.08 -8.59 -11.21
C ASN A 184 13.89 -7.83 -10.14
N GLY A 185 13.21 -6.92 -9.45
CA GLY A 185 13.85 -5.90 -8.61
C GLY A 185 13.77 -6.14 -7.12
N GLY A 186 13.13 -7.23 -6.69
CA GLY A 186 13.33 -7.75 -5.33
C GLY A 186 12.76 -6.97 -4.16
N CYS A 187 11.93 -5.93 -4.38
CA CYS A 187 11.39 -5.02 -3.35
C CYS A 187 11.10 -5.70 -2.01
N GLU A 188 10.31 -6.78 -2.04
CA GLU A 188 10.21 -7.78 -0.99
C GLU A 188 9.69 -9.11 -1.56
N LYS A 189 9.96 -10.25 -0.89
CA LYS A 189 9.38 -11.54 -1.28
C LYS A 189 7.85 -11.49 -1.19
N GLY A 190 7.19 -11.77 -2.32
CA GLY A 190 5.73 -11.80 -2.47
C GLY A 190 5.07 -10.42 -2.62
N VAL A 191 5.83 -9.44 -3.12
CA VAL A 191 5.42 -8.06 -3.37
C VAL A 191 5.70 -7.68 -4.79
N ASN A 192 4.74 -6.97 -5.38
CA ASN A 192 4.98 -6.18 -6.57
C ASN A 192 4.79 -4.71 -6.21
N MET A 193 5.47 -3.81 -6.92
CA MET A 193 5.31 -2.37 -6.70
C MET A 193 5.48 -1.63 -8.02
N PHE A 194 4.49 -0.81 -8.37
CA PHE A 194 4.59 0.15 -9.44
C PHE A 194 5.23 1.46 -8.97
N PHE A 195 6.28 1.88 -9.67
CA PHE A 195 6.90 3.18 -9.51
C PHE A 195 6.50 4.06 -10.70
N SER A 196 5.57 4.98 -10.47
CA SER A 196 5.16 5.98 -11.48
C SER A 196 6.31 6.86 -11.93
N GLY A 197 7.38 6.98 -11.13
CA GLY A 197 8.61 7.66 -11.52
C GLY A 197 9.22 7.02 -12.77
N THR A 198 9.60 5.75 -12.70
CA THR A 198 10.30 5.05 -13.78
C THR A 198 9.36 4.29 -14.73
N ASN A 199 8.06 4.23 -14.44
CA ASN A 199 7.09 3.33 -15.07
C ASN A 199 7.47 1.85 -14.91
N HIS A 200 8.10 1.51 -13.79
CA HIS A 200 8.57 0.16 -13.52
C HIS A 200 7.64 -0.56 -12.54
N ILE A 201 7.31 -1.81 -12.83
CA ILE A 201 6.75 -2.75 -11.86
C ILE A 201 7.88 -3.65 -11.39
N HIS A 202 8.28 -3.49 -10.14
CA HIS A 202 9.31 -4.34 -9.56
C HIS A 202 8.63 -5.55 -8.94
N MET A 203 9.16 -6.73 -9.24
CA MET A 203 8.66 -8.01 -8.75
C MET A 203 9.79 -8.82 -8.13
N PHE A 204 9.42 -9.76 -7.26
CA PHE A 204 10.35 -10.77 -6.74
C PHE A 204 10.13 -12.11 -7.44
N PHE A 205 11.13 -12.59 -8.19
CA PHE A 205 11.12 -13.91 -8.82
C PHE A 205 12.41 -14.68 -8.51
N GLU A 206 12.30 -15.82 -7.79
CA GLU A 206 13.44 -16.65 -7.39
C GLU A 206 13.16 -18.15 -7.61
N ASN A 207 14.07 -18.85 -8.31
CA ASN A 207 14.19 -20.32 -8.39
C ASN A 207 12.95 -21.11 -8.89
N ASP A 208 12.33 -20.71 -10.00
CA ASP A 208 11.21 -21.41 -10.70
C ASP A 208 10.01 -21.81 -9.82
N LYS A 209 9.99 -21.34 -8.57
CA LYS A 209 8.98 -21.68 -7.57
C LYS A 209 8.13 -20.43 -7.39
N ALA A 210 6.96 -20.50 -8.03
CA ALA A 210 5.89 -19.52 -8.01
C ALA A 210 5.73 -18.84 -6.64
N GLN A 211 6.35 -17.67 -6.49
CA GLN A 211 5.81 -16.55 -5.73
C GLN A 211 5.07 -15.57 -6.66
N TYR A 212 4.87 -15.99 -7.92
CA TYR A 212 4.07 -15.31 -8.92
C TYR A 212 2.61 -15.28 -8.48
N SER A 213 2.14 -14.11 -8.06
CA SER A 213 0.71 -13.85 -7.87
C SER A 213 0.20 -13.04 -9.07
N PRO A 214 -0.48 -13.66 -10.04
CA PRO A 214 -0.98 -12.95 -11.23
C PRO A 214 -1.92 -11.79 -10.84
N ARG A 215 -2.65 -11.92 -9.73
CA ARG A 215 -3.48 -10.86 -9.13
C ARG A 215 -2.65 -9.62 -8.77
N LEU A 216 -1.45 -9.78 -8.22
CA LEU A 216 -0.59 -8.65 -7.86
C LEU A 216 -0.08 -7.91 -9.10
N ILE A 217 0.17 -8.61 -10.19
CA ILE A 217 0.53 -7.93 -11.45
C ILE A 217 -0.65 -7.09 -11.92
N ILE A 218 -1.88 -7.63 -11.87
CA ILE A 218 -3.06 -6.84 -12.23
C ILE A 218 -3.15 -5.60 -11.35
N HIS A 219 -2.99 -5.75 -10.02
CA HIS A 219 -3.02 -4.64 -9.07
C HIS A 219 -2.04 -3.51 -9.48
N GLU A 220 -0.77 -3.85 -9.71
CA GLU A 220 0.23 -2.85 -10.12
C GLU A 220 -0.05 -2.25 -11.50
N LEU A 221 -0.59 -3.04 -12.43
CA LEU A 221 -1.05 -2.52 -13.72
C LEU A 221 -2.18 -1.50 -13.53
N ILE A 222 -3.04 -1.64 -12.53
CA ILE A 222 -4.10 -0.66 -12.25
C ILE A 222 -3.51 0.69 -11.82
N HIS A 223 -2.46 0.69 -11.00
CA HIS A 223 -1.73 1.91 -10.71
C HIS A 223 -1.09 2.49 -11.96
N ALA A 224 -0.47 1.66 -12.81
CA ALA A 224 0.09 2.11 -14.08
C ALA A 224 -0.95 2.63 -15.07
N TYR A 225 -2.22 2.19 -14.98
CA TYR A 225 -3.32 2.75 -15.78
C TYR A 225 -3.65 4.20 -15.40
N ARG A 226 -3.37 4.62 -14.15
CA ARG A 226 -3.47 6.04 -13.73
C ARG A 226 -2.14 6.76 -13.85
N ASP A 227 -1.03 6.05 -13.66
CA ASP A 227 0.33 6.56 -13.76
C ASP A 227 0.54 7.81 -12.88
N ASN A 228 1.03 8.94 -13.40
CA ASN A 228 1.29 10.13 -12.59
C ASN A 228 0.03 10.88 -12.13
N VAL A 229 -1.17 10.41 -12.47
CA VAL A 229 -2.44 11.00 -12.00
C VAL A 229 -3.21 10.09 -11.04
N THR A 230 -2.50 9.24 -10.30
CA THR A 230 -3.08 8.44 -9.20
C THR A 230 -3.78 9.32 -8.16
N LEU A 231 -4.73 8.72 -7.42
CA LEU A 231 -5.49 9.46 -6.41
C LEU A 231 -4.64 9.84 -5.19
N THR A 232 -3.56 9.13 -4.94
CA THR A 232 -2.61 9.37 -3.84
C THR A 232 -1.53 10.38 -4.24
N ASN A 233 -1.88 11.46 -4.94
CA ASN A 233 -0.94 12.51 -5.32
C ASN A 233 -1.33 13.85 -4.71
N ASP A 234 -0.33 14.58 -4.21
CA ASP A 234 -0.47 15.94 -3.72
C ASP A 234 -0.47 16.98 -4.86
N ASN A 235 -0.43 18.26 -4.49
CA ASN A 235 -0.38 19.37 -5.46
C ASN A 235 0.96 19.53 -6.20
N LEU A 236 1.94 18.68 -5.90
CA LEU A 236 3.22 18.57 -6.61
C LEU A 236 3.28 17.29 -7.45
N TRP A 237 2.19 16.52 -7.50
CA TRP A 237 2.15 15.19 -8.11
C TRP A 237 3.13 14.21 -7.46
N LYS A 238 3.32 14.34 -6.15
CA LYS A 238 4.08 13.42 -5.30
C LYS A 238 3.13 12.58 -4.46
N PHE A 239 3.58 11.38 -4.10
CA PHE A 239 2.80 10.46 -3.30
C PHE A 239 2.33 11.09 -1.97
N ASP A 240 1.02 11.13 -1.77
CA ASP A 240 0.33 11.48 -0.54
C ASP A 240 -0.54 10.30 -0.07
N PRO A 241 -0.26 9.74 1.13
CA PRO A 241 -0.95 8.56 1.62
C PRO A 241 -2.38 8.81 2.15
N THR A 242 -2.86 10.06 2.23
CA THR A 242 -4.19 10.40 2.76
C THR A 242 -5.36 9.86 1.93
N LEU A 243 -5.11 9.49 0.67
CA LEU A 243 -6.08 8.90 -0.24
C LEU A 243 -5.79 7.43 -0.58
N SER A 244 -4.89 6.76 0.14
CA SER A 244 -4.50 5.36 -0.13
C SER A 244 -5.68 4.40 -0.07
N GLY A 245 -6.64 4.60 0.83
CA GLY A 245 -7.86 3.79 0.89
C GLY A 245 -8.65 3.79 -0.41
N PHE A 246 -8.66 4.90 -1.16
CA PHE A 246 -9.28 4.98 -2.48
C PHE A 246 -8.43 4.33 -3.56
N GLU A 247 -7.15 4.69 -3.66
CA GLU A 247 -6.26 4.20 -4.73
C GLU A 247 -6.03 2.68 -4.62
N GLU A 248 -5.56 2.21 -3.47
CA GLU A 248 -5.28 0.80 -3.19
C GLU A 248 -6.57 -0.04 -3.22
N GLY A 249 -7.67 0.53 -2.70
CA GLY A 249 -8.97 -0.12 -2.70
C GLY A 249 -9.51 -0.37 -4.09
N MET A 250 -9.43 0.62 -4.98
CA MET A 250 -9.85 0.45 -6.39
C MET A 250 -8.93 -0.52 -7.14
N ALA A 251 -7.61 -0.40 -6.95
CA ALA A 251 -6.63 -1.29 -7.57
C ALA A 251 -6.87 -2.76 -7.19
N GLU A 252 -7.04 -3.03 -5.89
CA GLU A 252 -7.27 -4.38 -5.40
C GLU A 252 -8.65 -4.92 -5.81
N ALA A 253 -9.71 -4.10 -5.73
CA ALA A 253 -11.05 -4.52 -6.15
C ALA A 253 -11.07 -4.92 -7.63
N ILE A 254 -10.48 -4.11 -8.51
CA ILE A 254 -10.37 -4.42 -9.93
C ILE A 254 -9.51 -5.66 -10.15
N ALA A 255 -8.38 -5.80 -9.45
CA ALA A 255 -7.53 -6.97 -9.58
C ALA A 255 -8.30 -8.27 -9.30
N LEU A 256 -9.15 -8.29 -8.26
CA LEU A 256 -10.00 -9.44 -7.93
C LEU A 256 -11.10 -9.68 -8.98
N ILE A 257 -11.74 -8.62 -9.49
CA ILE A 257 -12.78 -8.71 -10.52
C ILE A 257 -12.20 -9.26 -11.83
N VAL A 258 -11.11 -8.66 -12.30
CA VAL A 258 -10.39 -9.04 -13.52
C VAL A 258 -9.86 -10.46 -13.40
N MET A 259 -9.29 -10.84 -12.25
CA MET A 259 -8.78 -12.19 -12.05
C MET A 259 -9.91 -13.24 -12.11
N ASN A 260 -11.06 -12.96 -11.51
CA ASN A 260 -12.23 -13.85 -11.60
C ASN A 260 -12.68 -14.01 -13.06
N LYS A 261 -12.81 -12.90 -13.80
CA LYS A 261 -13.14 -12.94 -15.23
C LYS A 261 -12.10 -13.69 -16.05
N PHE A 262 -10.81 -13.48 -15.78
CA PHE A 262 -9.71 -14.15 -16.45
C PHE A 262 -9.77 -15.67 -16.26
N VAL A 263 -9.93 -16.15 -15.02
CA VAL A 263 -9.99 -17.59 -14.72
C VAL A 263 -11.22 -18.24 -15.38
N ALA A 264 -12.34 -17.52 -15.46
CA ALA A 264 -13.54 -17.99 -16.17
C ALA A 264 -13.32 -18.10 -17.69
N LEU A 265 -12.58 -17.16 -18.29
CA LEU A 265 -12.27 -17.16 -19.74
C LEU A 265 -11.14 -18.12 -20.12
N TYR A 266 -10.18 -18.33 -19.22
CA TYR A 266 -8.97 -19.11 -19.48
C TYR A 266 -8.70 -20.13 -18.34
N PRO A 267 -9.61 -21.10 -18.12
CA PRO A 267 -9.55 -22.00 -16.97
C PRO A 267 -8.30 -22.89 -16.92
N ASP A 268 -7.66 -23.13 -18.07
CA ASP A 268 -6.47 -23.97 -18.22
C ASP A 268 -5.15 -23.18 -18.31
N PHE A 269 -5.20 -21.85 -18.21
CA PHE A 269 -3.99 -21.02 -18.32
C PHE A 269 -2.98 -21.32 -17.21
N PHE A 270 -3.47 -21.44 -15.96
CA PHE A 270 -2.65 -21.83 -14.83
C PHE A 270 -2.80 -23.32 -14.51
N LYS A 271 -1.66 -24.00 -14.32
CA LYS A 271 -1.64 -25.38 -13.83
C LYS A 271 -1.91 -25.39 -12.32
N GLY A 272 -3.05 -25.95 -11.93
CA GLY A 272 -3.46 -26.11 -10.53
C GLY A 272 -4.26 -24.93 -9.94
N GLU A 273 -4.97 -25.20 -8.84
CA GLU A 273 -5.94 -24.28 -8.25
C GLU A 273 -5.31 -23.10 -7.49
N ALA A 274 -4.03 -23.18 -7.12
CA ALA A 274 -3.37 -22.16 -6.30
C ALA A 274 -3.32 -20.76 -6.95
N HIS A 275 -3.34 -20.69 -8.28
CA HIS A 275 -3.37 -19.43 -9.03
C HIS A 275 -4.76 -19.08 -9.55
N LYS A 276 -5.77 -19.94 -9.33
CA LYS A 276 -7.17 -19.68 -9.68
C LYS A 276 -7.84 -18.94 -8.53
N ILE A 277 -7.45 -17.68 -8.38
CA ILE A 277 -7.94 -16.81 -7.32
C ILE A 277 -9.35 -16.34 -7.67
N TYR A 278 -10.34 -16.83 -6.94
CA TYR A 278 -11.70 -16.29 -6.91
C TYR A 278 -11.84 -15.31 -5.76
N TRP A 279 -12.93 -14.52 -5.80
CA TRP A 279 -13.19 -13.38 -4.90
C TRP A 279 -12.89 -13.66 -3.42
N ASN A 280 -13.33 -14.80 -2.90
CA ASN A 280 -13.18 -15.19 -1.49
C ASN A 280 -11.96 -16.09 -1.21
N HIS A 281 -11.18 -16.44 -2.24
CA HIS A 281 -10.04 -17.34 -2.14
C HIS A 281 -8.70 -16.60 -2.25
N ALA A 282 -8.73 -15.28 -2.44
CA ALA A 282 -7.53 -14.45 -2.43
C ALA A 282 -6.89 -14.48 -1.04
N TYR A 283 -5.59 -14.83 -1.02
CA TYR A 283 -4.82 -14.91 0.21
C TYR A 283 -4.79 -13.56 0.94
N GLY A 284 -5.08 -13.57 2.25
CA GLY A 284 -5.15 -12.35 3.06
C GLY A 284 -6.44 -11.54 2.87
N MET A 285 -7.33 -11.95 1.97
CA MET A 285 -8.59 -11.25 1.68
C MET A 285 -9.81 -12.05 2.19
N SER A 286 -9.64 -12.85 3.24
CA SER A 286 -10.72 -13.68 3.80
C SER A 286 -11.73 -12.89 4.64
N HIS A 287 -11.89 -11.59 4.40
CA HIS A 287 -12.61 -10.66 5.28
C HIS A 287 -13.92 -10.14 4.68
N GLU A 288 -14.24 -10.49 3.42
CA GLU A 288 -15.44 -9.97 2.74
C GLU A 288 -16.74 -10.36 3.48
N TRP A 289 -16.80 -11.57 4.04
CA TRP A 289 -17.98 -12.08 4.77
C TRP A 289 -18.19 -11.41 6.13
N GLU A 290 -17.16 -10.77 6.68
CA GLU A 290 -17.20 -10.07 7.97
C GLU A 290 -17.00 -8.56 7.80
N TYR A 291 -17.15 -8.03 6.59
CA TYR A 291 -16.91 -6.62 6.27
C TYR A 291 -17.62 -5.68 7.24
N ASP A 292 -18.92 -5.84 7.46
CA ASP A 292 -19.68 -4.94 8.33
C ASP A 292 -19.22 -4.99 9.79
N PHE A 293 -18.61 -6.10 10.22
CA PHE A 293 -18.03 -6.26 11.56
C PHE A 293 -16.62 -5.64 11.65
N GLN A 294 -15.81 -5.79 10.60
CA GLN A 294 -14.44 -5.29 10.54
C GLN A 294 -14.37 -3.79 10.17
N ASN A 295 -15.44 -3.20 9.65
CA ASN A 295 -15.50 -1.78 9.31
C ASN A 295 -15.63 -0.92 10.58
N HIS A 296 -14.51 -0.71 11.26
CA HIS A 296 -14.43 0.02 12.52
C HIS A 296 -13.37 1.14 12.47
N PRO A 297 -13.44 2.18 13.33
CA PRO A 297 -12.52 3.31 13.32
C PRO A 297 -11.03 2.94 13.38
N GLN A 298 -10.66 1.83 14.02
CA GLN A 298 -9.26 1.41 14.15
C GLN A 298 -8.62 0.95 12.82
N LEU A 299 -9.38 0.89 11.72
CA LEU A 299 -8.81 0.72 10.38
C LEU A 299 -8.11 1.97 9.87
N ARG A 300 -8.53 3.16 10.34
CA ARG A 300 -8.01 4.46 9.91
C ARG A 300 -6.52 4.57 10.19
N ASN A 301 -5.77 4.77 9.12
CA ASN A 301 -4.35 5.06 9.19
C ASN A 301 -3.87 5.58 7.83
N VAL A 302 -3.06 6.65 7.86
CA VAL A 302 -2.38 7.16 6.67
C VAL A 302 -1.39 6.15 6.11
N LYS A 303 -0.67 5.45 6.98
CA LYS A 303 0.25 4.39 6.60
C LYS A 303 -0.54 3.09 6.41
N PHE A 304 -1.05 2.91 5.20
CA PHE A 304 -1.90 1.77 4.83
C PHE A 304 -1.25 0.41 5.16
N SER A 305 0.07 0.29 4.99
CA SER A 305 0.85 -0.90 5.34
C SER A 305 1.39 -0.94 6.78
N SER A 306 0.93 -0.03 7.65
CA SER A 306 1.36 0.04 9.05
C SER A 306 1.24 -1.32 9.74
N THR A 307 2.24 -1.65 10.57
CA THR A 307 2.47 -2.94 11.24
C THR A 307 2.87 -4.13 10.37
N GLY A 308 2.80 -3.98 9.04
CA GLY A 308 3.03 -5.07 8.11
C GLY A 308 2.30 -6.36 8.51
N LYS A 309 2.97 -7.50 8.31
CA LYS A 309 2.41 -8.84 8.54
C LYS A 309 2.17 -9.18 10.02
N LYS A 310 2.71 -8.40 10.97
CA LYS A 310 2.78 -8.80 12.38
C LYS A 310 1.41 -8.69 13.08
N SER A 311 0.64 -7.65 12.79
CA SER A 311 -0.74 -7.52 13.30
C SER A 311 -1.79 -8.10 12.35
N GLY A 312 -1.45 -8.24 11.07
CA GLY A 312 -2.41 -8.57 10.02
C GLY A 312 -3.25 -7.39 9.54
N SER A 313 -3.08 -6.18 10.11
CA SER A 313 -3.85 -5.01 9.74
C SER A 313 -3.65 -4.57 8.29
N VAL A 314 -2.46 -4.77 7.70
CA VAL A 314 -2.25 -4.53 6.27
C VAL A 314 -3.23 -5.36 5.42
N TYR A 315 -3.36 -6.66 5.70
CA TYR A 315 -4.27 -7.54 4.95
C TYR A 315 -5.72 -7.10 5.11
N LEU A 316 -6.10 -6.78 6.35
CA LEU A 316 -7.45 -6.31 6.64
C LEU A 316 -7.74 -5.02 5.89
N ARG A 317 -6.83 -4.03 5.91
CA ARG A 317 -7.02 -2.75 5.21
C ARG A 317 -7.22 -2.92 3.70
N TYR A 318 -6.37 -3.70 3.03
CA TYR A 318 -6.54 -3.99 1.60
C TYR A 318 -7.85 -4.73 1.33
N ALA A 319 -8.19 -5.76 2.12
CA ALA A 319 -9.41 -6.52 1.95
C ALA A 319 -10.66 -5.67 2.13
N MET A 320 -10.65 -4.80 3.14
CA MET A 320 -11.75 -3.90 3.46
C MET A 320 -11.89 -2.83 2.37
N ALA A 321 -10.81 -2.18 1.94
CA ALA A 321 -10.87 -1.21 0.86
C ALA A 321 -11.39 -1.84 -0.44
N ALA A 322 -10.86 -3.01 -0.81
CA ALA A 322 -11.34 -3.74 -1.97
C ALA A 322 -12.82 -4.10 -1.87
N THR A 323 -13.26 -4.60 -0.71
CA THR A 323 -14.66 -4.98 -0.49
C THR A 323 -15.59 -3.77 -0.59
N ALA A 324 -15.19 -2.60 -0.09
CA ALA A 324 -15.96 -1.37 -0.22
C ALA A 324 -16.24 -1.05 -1.70
N PHE A 325 -15.21 -1.06 -2.55
CA PHE A 325 -15.40 -0.80 -3.99
C PHE A 325 -16.09 -1.94 -4.72
N LYS A 326 -15.96 -3.19 -4.26
CA LYS A 326 -16.75 -4.30 -4.80
C LYS A 326 -18.24 -4.15 -4.50
N LYS A 327 -18.63 -3.64 -3.33
CA LYS A 327 -20.03 -3.30 -3.03
C LYS A 327 -20.56 -2.27 -4.04
N MET A 328 -19.77 -1.23 -4.34
CA MET A 328 -20.12 -0.27 -5.40
C MET A 328 -20.22 -0.93 -6.78
N PHE A 329 -19.30 -1.84 -7.11
CA PHE A 329 -19.32 -2.58 -8.37
C PHE A 329 -20.58 -3.44 -8.52
N ILE A 330 -21.05 -4.10 -7.44
CA ILE A 330 -22.28 -4.89 -7.46
C ILE A 330 -23.50 -4.02 -7.81
N GLU A 331 -23.54 -2.78 -7.33
CA GLU A 331 -24.60 -1.82 -7.66
C GLU A 331 -24.48 -1.30 -9.11
N ASP A 332 -23.24 -1.10 -9.60
CA ASP A 332 -22.96 -0.69 -10.98
C ASP A 332 -21.63 -1.28 -11.50
N HIS A 333 -21.73 -2.27 -12.40
CA HIS A 333 -20.57 -2.92 -13.02
C HIS A 333 -19.67 -1.99 -13.85
N GLN A 334 -20.08 -0.73 -14.10
CA GLN A 334 -19.30 0.27 -14.81
C GLN A 334 -18.70 1.34 -13.88
N VAL A 335 -18.85 1.20 -12.56
CA VAL A 335 -18.49 2.26 -11.59
C VAL A 335 -17.05 2.76 -11.75
N PHE A 336 -16.07 1.86 -11.89
CA PHE A 336 -14.66 2.25 -12.02
C PHE A 336 -14.37 2.98 -13.34
N LYS A 337 -14.90 2.46 -14.45
CA LYS A 337 -14.79 3.10 -15.77
C LYS A 337 -15.46 4.48 -15.78
N LYS A 338 -16.64 4.62 -15.18
CA LYS A 338 -17.35 5.91 -15.04
C LYS A 338 -16.56 6.88 -14.17
N PHE A 339 -15.99 6.40 -13.06
CA PHE A 339 -15.14 7.18 -12.17
C PHE A 339 -13.93 7.73 -12.92
N ASN A 340 -13.14 6.87 -13.56
CA ASN A 340 -11.95 7.30 -14.31
C ASN A 340 -12.30 8.25 -15.45
N THR A 341 -13.39 7.97 -16.18
CA THR A 341 -13.86 8.87 -17.26
C THR A 341 -14.18 10.27 -16.74
N GLU A 342 -14.91 10.37 -15.63
CA GLU A 342 -15.25 11.67 -15.04
C GLU A 342 -14.04 12.35 -14.40
N TYR A 343 -13.17 11.58 -13.73
CA TYR A 343 -11.93 12.08 -13.13
C TYR A 343 -11.00 12.69 -14.18
N TYR A 344 -10.71 11.95 -15.26
CA TYR A 344 -9.89 12.46 -16.37
C TYR A 344 -10.53 13.62 -17.09
N LYS A 345 -11.87 13.62 -17.27
CA LYS A 345 -12.59 14.75 -17.84
C LYS A 345 -12.38 16.04 -17.04
N ARG A 346 -12.37 15.96 -15.70
CA ARG A 346 -12.17 17.13 -14.84
C ARG A 346 -10.73 17.62 -14.87
N LEU A 347 -9.76 16.70 -14.80
CA LEU A 347 -8.35 17.04 -14.97
C LEU A 347 -8.08 17.70 -16.34
N ASN A 348 -8.69 17.19 -17.42
CA ASN A 348 -8.58 17.79 -18.75
C ASN A 348 -9.24 19.17 -18.87
N ALA A 349 -10.17 19.51 -17.98
CA ALA A 349 -10.83 20.81 -17.97
C ALA A 349 -10.07 21.85 -17.13
N ASP A 350 -9.32 21.39 -16.12
CA ASP A 350 -8.52 22.21 -15.21
C ASP A 350 -7.23 21.47 -14.84
N TYR A 351 -6.12 21.90 -15.44
CA TYR A 351 -4.80 21.29 -15.24
C TYR A 351 -4.19 21.61 -13.86
N SER A 352 -4.82 22.50 -13.10
CA SER A 352 -4.44 22.80 -11.71
C SER A 352 -5.20 21.96 -10.69
N LEU A 353 -6.22 21.21 -11.12
CA LEU A 353 -7.01 20.34 -10.25
C LEU A 353 -6.14 19.19 -9.73
N THR A 354 -6.17 19.00 -8.42
CA THR A 354 -5.44 17.92 -7.74
C THR A 354 -6.43 16.97 -7.07
N PRO A 355 -6.06 15.68 -6.89
CA PRO A 355 -6.86 14.74 -6.11
C PRO A 355 -7.19 15.30 -4.72
N SER A 356 -8.43 15.11 -4.29
CA SER A 356 -8.87 15.37 -2.93
C SER A 356 -10.02 14.44 -2.58
N ARG A 357 -10.27 14.22 -1.29
CA ARG A 357 -11.43 13.44 -0.84
C ARG A 357 -12.74 14.03 -1.39
N ASP A 358 -12.88 15.35 -1.31
CA ASP A 358 -14.09 16.06 -1.77
C ASP A 358 -14.30 15.88 -3.28
N LEU A 359 -13.22 15.98 -4.07
CA LEU A 359 -13.29 15.71 -5.51
C LEU A 359 -13.74 14.27 -5.79
N ILE A 360 -13.17 13.30 -5.09
CA ILE A 360 -13.48 11.88 -5.27
C ILE A 360 -14.94 11.60 -4.90
N ILE A 361 -15.44 12.14 -3.78
CA ILE A 361 -16.83 11.99 -3.35
C ILE A 361 -17.77 12.64 -4.37
N ASP A 362 -17.49 13.86 -4.83
CA ASP A 362 -18.33 14.55 -5.80
C ASP A 362 -18.39 13.80 -7.16
N ILE A 363 -17.29 13.16 -7.57
CA ILE A 363 -17.31 12.25 -8.74
C ILE A 363 -18.23 11.05 -8.47
N PHE A 364 -18.14 10.44 -7.29
CA PHE A 364 -19.00 9.31 -6.94
C PHE A 364 -20.48 9.69 -6.91
N GLU A 365 -20.84 10.82 -6.30
CA GLU A 365 -22.21 11.34 -6.27
C GLU A 365 -22.80 11.50 -7.67
N LYS A 366 -21.96 11.90 -8.63
CA LYS A 366 -22.35 12.04 -10.03
C LYS A 366 -22.58 10.71 -10.74
N ILE A 367 -21.75 9.70 -10.50
CA ILE A 367 -21.76 8.45 -11.29
C ILE A 367 -22.61 7.34 -10.67
N ILE A 368 -22.75 7.32 -9.35
CA ILE A 368 -23.47 6.30 -8.58
C ILE A 368 -24.15 6.95 -7.35
N PRO A 369 -25.39 7.42 -7.46
CA PRO A 369 -26.01 8.26 -6.44
C PRO A 369 -26.23 7.55 -5.10
N THR A 370 -26.37 6.22 -5.10
CA THR A 370 -26.58 5.43 -3.87
C THR A 370 -25.83 4.11 -3.91
N VAL A 371 -25.40 3.65 -2.74
CA VAL A 371 -24.85 2.30 -2.49
C VAL A 371 -25.60 1.73 -1.28
N GLU A 372 -26.13 0.51 -1.38
CA GLU A 372 -26.93 -0.11 -0.32
C GLU A 372 -28.09 0.79 0.15
N ARG A 373 -28.75 1.47 -0.80
CA ARG A 373 -29.85 2.44 -0.56
C ARG A 373 -29.44 3.68 0.27
N THR A 374 -28.15 3.91 0.48
CA THR A 374 -27.62 5.08 1.18
C THR A 374 -27.02 6.05 0.15
N PRO A 375 -27.26 7.37 0.23
CA PRO A 375 -26.55 8.35 -0.60
C PRO A 375 -25.04 8.12 -0.56
N VAL A 376 -24.38 8.10 -1.72
CA VAL A 376 -23.01 7.56 -1.81
C VAL A 376 -22.00 8.33 -0.95
N ALA A 377 -22.11 9.65 -0.83
CA ALA A 377 -21.27 10.44 0.08
C ALA A 377 -21.40 9.95 1.54
N HIS A 378 -22.64 9.83 2.02
CA HIS A 378 -22.92 9.30 3.36
C HIS A 378 -22.49 7.84 3.52
N TRP A 379 -22.51 7.05 2.45
CA TRP A 379 -22.04 5.67 2.47
C TRP A 379 -20.52 5.64 2.57
N ILE A 380 -19.79 6.43 1.77
CA ILE A 380 -18.33 6.55 1.80
C ILE A 380 -17.84 7.01 3.17
N ASP A 381 -18.50 7.98 3.79
CA ASP A 381 -18.14 8.47 5.13
C ASP A 381 -18.33 7.43 6.25
N LYS A 382 -19.15 6.41 6.00
CA LYS A 382 -19.30 5.27 6.92
C LYS A 382 -18.27 4.16 6.69
N GLN A 383 -17.45 4.24 5.64
CA GLN A 383 -16.39 3.27 5.38
C GLN A 383 -15.09 3.80 5.99
N TYR A 384 -14.77 3.34 7.21
CA TYR A 384 -13.59 3.82 7.94
C TYR A 384 -12.27 3.59 7.19
N ILE A 385 -12.22 2.57 6.32
CA ILE A 385 -11.05 2.29 5.50
C ILE A 385 -10.77 3.33 4.41
N LEU A 386 -11.79 4.09 3.99
CA LEU A 386 -11.65 5.16 3.00
C LEU A 386 -11.23 6.49 3.64
N ASP A 387 -11.06 6.52 4.96
CA ASP A 387 -10.60 7.67 5.74
C ASP A 387 -9.19 7.38 6.26
N CYS A 388 -8.18 7.68 5.44
CA CYS A 388 -6.77 7.41 5.76
C CYS A 388 -6.14 8.55 6.58
N ASN A 389 -6.89 9.21 7.45
CA ASN A 389 -6.31 10.11 8.44
C ASN A 389 -5.61 9.33 9.56
N THR A 390 -4.61 9.95 10.19
CA THR A 390 -3.93 9.36 11.34
C THR A 390 -4.61 9.74 12.64
N ASP A 391 -5.32 8.80 13.25
CA ASP A 391 -5.77 8.94 14.63
C ASP A 391 -4.62 8.59 15.59
N PHE A 392 -4.00 9.61 16.19
CA PHE A 392 -2.91 9.46 17.19
C PHE A 392 -3.46 8.98 18.53
N GLU A 393 -3.67 7.68 18.67
CA GLU A 393 -4.24 7.12 19.88
C GLU A 393 -3.81 5.68 20.15
N LYS A 394 -4.11 5.22 21.37
CA LYS A 394 -4.02 3.81 21.74
C LYS A 394 -5.27 3.09 21.26
N LYS A 395 -5.09 2.04 20.47
CA LYS A 395 -6.15 1.31 19.78
C LYS A 395 -6.20 -0.14 20.25
N ILE A 396 -7.40 -0.67 20.35
CA ILE A 396 -7.65 -2.11 20.42
C ILE A 396 -8.03 -2.54 19.02
N PHE A 397 -7.15 -3.30 18.36
CA PHE A 397 -7.35 -3.78 17.00
C PHE A 397 -7.70 -5.27 17.03
N LEU A 398 -8.87 -5.61 16.50
CA LEU A 398 -9.29 -6.99 16.34
C LEU A 398 -8.98 -7.44 14.92
N TYR A 399 -8.25 -8.53 14.80
CA TYR A 399 -8.03 -9.22 13.54
C TYR A 399 -8.65 -10.60 13.63
N SER A 400 -9.75 -10.79 12.92
CA SER A 400 -10.35 -12.11 12.74
C SER A 400 -10.05 -12.59 11.33
N LYS A 401 -9.71 -13.87 11.18
CA LYS A 401 -9.58 -14.48 9.86
C LYS A 401 -10.14 -15.90 9.86
N TYR A 402 -10.67 -16.27 8.72
CA TYR A 402 -11.01 -17.65 8.43
C TYR A 402 -9.74 -18.45 8.11
N VAL A 403 -9.53 -19.56 8.81
CA VAL A 403 -8.43 -20.49 8.54
C VAL A 403 -9.04 -21.83 8.13
N ASN A 404 -8.93 -22.15 6.85
CA ASN A 404 -9.29 -23.48 6.37
C ASN A 404 -8.17 -24.45 6.73
N LYS A 405 -8.39 -25.28 7.76
CA LYS A 405 -7.54 -26.44 8.05
C LYS A 405 -8.35 -27.69 7.73
N ASP A 406 -8.07 -28.29 6.57
CA ASP A 406 -8.43 -29.60 5.98
C ASP A 406 -9.78 -30.29 6.35
N LEU A 407 -10.32 -30.15 7.56
CA LEU A 407 -11.57 -30.77 8.03
C LEU A 407 -12.45 -29.85 8.91
N PHE A 408 -11.96 -28.70 9.40
CA PHE A 408 -12.78 -27.80 10.23
C PHE A 408 -12.58 -26.32 9.86
N PRO A 409 -13.66 -25.57 9.63
CA PRO A 409 -13.59 -24.11 9.57
C PRO A 409 -13.20 -23.58 10.95
N ILE A 410 -12.01 -22.98 11.07
CA ILE A 410 -11.56 -22.33 12.31
C ILE A 410 -11.49 -20.83 12.06
N ASN A 411 -12.22 -20.05 12.85
CA ASN A 411 -11.99 -18.62 12.95
C ASN A 411 -10.89 -18.35 13.97
N GLU A 412 -9.79 -17.75 13.52
CA GLU A 412 -8.72 -17.27 14.38
C GLU A 412 -8.95 -15.78 14.64
N SER A 413 -9.22 -15.41 15.89
CA SER A 413 -9.37 -14.00 16.29
C SER A 413 -8.21 -13.58 17.17
N LYS A 414 -7.62 -12.43 16.85
CA LYS A 414 -6.48 -11.84 17.56
C LYS A 414 -6.81 -10.42 17.96
N ILE A 415 -6.63 -10.10 19.23
CA ILE A 415 -6.73 -8.74 19.75
C ILE A 415 -5.33 -8.20 19.95
N TYR A 416 -5.08 -7.03 19.38
CA TYR A 416 -3.85 -6.29 19.48
C TYR A 416 -4.10 -4.99 20.24
N PHE A 417 -3.21 -4.67 21.17
CA PHE A 417 -3.12 -3.34 21.76
C PHE A 417 -2.03 -2.59 21.02
N LEU A 418 -2.42 -1.59 20.24
CA LEU A 418 -1.55 -0.81 19.35
C LEU A 418 -1.54 0.66 19.77
N GLU A 419 -0.53 1.40 19.34
CA GLU A 419 -0.46 2.85 19.46
C GLU A 419 -0.03 3.40 18.09
N THR A 420 -0.78 4.36 17.55
CA THR A 420 -0.44 5.00 16.28
C THR A 420 0.47 6.20 16.52
N HIS A 421 1.65 6.15 15.92
CA HIS A 421 2.73 7.13 16.00
C HIS A 421 2.48 8.34 15.08
N GLN A 422 3.26 9.42 15.25
CA GLN A 422 3.07 10.63 14.44
C GLN A 422 3.26 10.33 12.96
N ASN A 423 4.25 9.50 12.62
CA ASN A 423 4.48 9.02 11.26
C ASN A 423 3.45 7.98 10.73
N GLY A 424 2.35 7.73 11.45
CA GLY A 424 1.32 6.75 11.10
C GLY A 424 1.69 5.29 11.37
N SER A 425 2.93 4.97 11.76
CA SER A 425 3.31 3.61 12.12
C SER A 425 2.57 3.15 13.38
N GLU A 426 2.20 1.88 13.46
CA GLU A 426 1.59 1.28 14.66
C GLU A 426 2.45 0.14 15.24
N LEU A 427 3.70 0.00 14.78
CA LEU A 427 4.66 -1.01 15.26
C LEU A 427 6.13 -0.54 15.29
N ALA A 428 6.39 0.76 15.22
CA ALA A 428 7.77 1.25 15.22
C ALA A 428 8.27 1.47 16.65
N TRP A 429 9.03 0.49 17.14
CA TRP A 429 9.91 0.67 18.28
C TRP A 429 11.02 1.60 17.79
N MET A 430 11.21 2.77 18.41
CA MET A 430 12.10 3.83 17.88
C MET A 430 11.55 4.42 16.56
N SER A 431 10.25 4.76 16.50
CA SER A 431 9.76 5.61 15.41
C SER A 431 10.40 6.98 15.49
N LYS A 432 10.72 7.52 14.32
CA LYS A 432 10.96 8.95 14.16
C LYS A 432 9.68 9.64 13.69
N ASP A 433 9.42 10.83 14.19
CA ASP A 433 8.37 11.70 13.69
C ASP A 433 8.67 12.14 12.25
N PHE A 434 7.77 12.91 11.65
CA PHE A 434 7.97 13.45 10.31
C PHE A 434 9.17 14.41 10.19
N GLU A 435 9.72 14.88 11.31
CA GLU A 435 10.93 15.70 11.39
C GLU A 435 12.20 14.87 11.63
N GLY A 436 12.08 13.54 11.67
CA GLY A 436 13.20 12.64 11.91
C GLY A 436 13.63 12.52 13.38
N LYS A 437 12.88 13.09 14.33
CA LYS A 437 13.17 12.98 15.77
C LYS A 437 12.55 11.72 16.32
N GLU A 438 13.30 11.03 17.17
CA GLU A 438 12.80 9.84 17.89
C GLU A 438 11.56 10.22 18.72
N GLU A 439 10.39 9.65 18.37
CA GLU A 439 9.15 9.80 19.13
C GLU A 439 9.23 9.05 20.46
N THR A 440 10.14 8.09 20.59
CA THR A 440 10.34 7.30 21.80
C THR A 440 11.82 7.25 22.19
N GLN A 441 12.18 7.83 23.35
CA GLN A 441 13.56 7.84 23.87
C GLN A 441 13.91 6.65 24.79
N SER A 442 13.06 5.64 24.88
CA SER A 442 13.16 4.58 25.89
C SER A 442 13.39 3.20 25.27
N GLN A 443 14.54 2.60 25.57
CA GLN A 443 14.85 1.19 25.27
C GLN A 443 14.01 0.19 26.08
N ASP A 444 13.11 0.65 26.97
CA ASP A 444 12.46 -0.18 28.00
C ASP A 444 10.98 -0.54 27.75
N PHE A 445 10.33 -0.05 26.69
CA PHE A 445 8.91 -0.38 26.43
C PHE A 445 8.73 -1.70 25.68
N ASN A 446 8.69 -2.78 26.47
CA ASN A 446 8.62 -4.18 26.05
C ASN A 446 7.20 -4.78 25.91
N TYR A 447 6.23 -4.09 25.30
CA TYR A 447 4.84 -4.56 25.36
C TYR A 447 4.01 -4.39 24.07
N LEU A 448 4.15 -5.34 23.14
CA LEU A 448 2.99 -5.76 22.35
C LEU A 448 2.26 -6.85 23.14
N TRP A 449 1.00 -6.63 23.48
CA TRP A 449 0.13 -7.69 23.98
C TRP A 449 -0.72 -8.16 22.81
N MET A 450 -0.49 -9.38 22.36
CA MET A 450 -1.40 -10.06 21.44
C MET A 450 -2.19 -11.09 22.24
N HIS A 451 -3.50 -11.04 22.14
CA HIS A 451 -4.38 -12.05 22.69
C HIS A 451 -5.01 -12.85 21.55
N GLN A 452 -4.80 -14.16 21.51
CA GLN A 452 -5.44 -15.04 20.55
C GLN A 452 -6.63 -15.74 21.21
N LEU A 453 -7.84 -15.41 20.75
CA LEU A 453 -9.06 -16.13 21.08
C LEU A 453 -9.21 -17.26 20.06
N ASN A 454 -8.85 -18.48 20.47
CA ASN A 454 -9.24 -19.66 19.72
C ASN A 454 -10.58 -20.16 20.26
N ASN A 455 -11.50 -20.58 19.39
CA ASN A 455 -12.79 -21.20 19.73
C ASN A 455 -12.66 -22.57 20.42
N ILE A 456 -11.55 -22.83 21.12
CA ILE A 456 -11.28 -24.00 21.94
C ILE A 456 -11.14 -23.50 23.38
N PRO A 457 -11.72 -24.16 24.39
CA PRO A 457 -11.50 -23.79 25.79
C PRO A 457 -10.01 -23.59 26.12
N GLY A 458 -9.66 -22.37 26.54
CA GLY A 458 -8.73 -22.16 27.65
C GLY A 458 -7.23 -22.14 27.40
N THR A 459 -6.73 -21.41 26.41
CA THR A 459 -5.32 -20.95 26.46
C THR A 459 -5.13 -19.53 25.94
N PHE A 460 -4.69 -18.65 26.83
CA PHE A 460 -4.20 -17.29 26.59
C PHE A 460 -2.68 -17.37 26.44
N LYS A 461 -2.17 -16.98 25.26
CA LYS A 461 -0.72 -16.97 25.00
C LYS A 461 -0.21 -15.55 25.00
N LEU A 462 0.72 -15.25 25.90
CA LEU A 462 1.49 -14.01 25.87
C LEU A 462 2.71 -14.21 25.00
N ILE A 463 2.70 -13.64 23.81
CA ILE A 463 3.81 -13.80 22.87
C ILE A 463 4.61 -12.50 22.84
N LYS A 464 5.92 -12.58 23.13
CA LYS A 464 6.83 -11.47 22.85
C LYS A 464 7.08 -11.44 21.35
N THR A 465 6.83 -10.30 20.72
CA THR A 465 6.76 -10.24 19.26
C THR A 465 8.07 -10.01 18.52
N TRP A 466 9.16 -9.69 19.21
CA TRP A 466 10.47 -9.57 18.56
C TRP A 466 11.21 -10.91 18.41
N ASP A 467 10.91 -11.92 19.25
CA ASP A 467 11.51 -13.27 19.16
C ASP A 467 10.49 -14.40 19.01
N GLN A 468 9.19 -14.08 18.93
CA GLN A 468 8.07 -15.03 18.91
C GLN A 468 8.06 -16.04 20.08
N ARG A 469 8.81 -15.78 21.17
CA ARG A 469 8.82 -16.69 22.31
C ARG A 469 7.55 -16.48 23.14
N ILE A 470 6.88 -17.58 23.44
CA ILE A 470 5.77 -17.61 24.40
C ILE A 470 6.37 -17.25 25.77
N LYS A 471 5.94 -16.11 26.31
CA LYS A 471 6.36 -15.60 27.62
C LYS A 471 5.66 -16.31 28.76
N ASP A 472 4.38 -16.65 28.57
CA ASP A 472 3.52 -17.38 29.51
C ASP A 472 2.31 -17.97 28.77
N ASP A 473 1.87 -19.17 29.16
CA ASP A 473 0.55 -19.73 28.85
C ASP A 473 -0.37 -19.52 30.08
N LEU A 474 -1.51 -18.86 29.89
CA LEU A 474 -2.52 -18.66 30.93
C LEU A 474 -3.79 -19.45 30.52
N ALA A 475 -4.26 -20.37 31.35
CA ALA A 475 -5.49 -21.11 31.04
C ALA A 475 -6.72 -20.32 31.50
N ILE A 476 -7.73 -20.19 30.63
CA ILE A 476 -9.08 -19.73 31.00
C ILE A 476 -9.98 -20.96 31.06
N ILE A 477 -10.37 -21.36 32.27
CA ILE A 477 -11.38 -22.42 32.42
C ILE A 477 -12.75 -21.77 32.26
N ASN A 478 -13.36 -21.93 31.09
CA ASN A 478 -14.77 -21.58 30.89
C ASN A 478 -15.65 -22.76 31.34
N ASN A 479 -15.77 -22.95 32.66
CA ASN A 479 -16.74 -23.91 33.18
C ASN A 479 -18.14 -23.28 33.16
N ASN A 480 -18.78 -23.31 31.99
CA ASN A 480 -20.23 -23.19 31.89
C ASN A 480 -20.88 -24.31 32.74
N HIS A 481 -22.00 -23.99 33.39
CA HIS A 481 -22.84 -24.86 34.23
C HIS A 481 -22.45 -25.04 35.69
N TRP A 482 -23.47 -24.90 36.55
CA TRP A 482 -23.44 -25.12 37.99
C TRP A 482 -22.76 -26.44 38.35
N SER A 483 -21.58 -26.37 38.96
CA SER A 483 -21.08 -27.46 39.80
C SER A 483 -21.14 -27.00 41.24
N ILE A 484 -22.11 -27.53 41.98
CA ILE A 484 -22.15 -27.46 43.44
C ILE A 484 -20.83 -28.05 43.93
N HIS A 485 -20.14 -27.30 44.79
CA HIS A 485 -18.93 -27.74 45.47
C HIS A 485 -19.14 -29.10 46.14
N SER A 486 -18.44 -30.14 45.68
CA SER A 486 -18.04 -31.22 46.57
C SER A 486 -16.59 -31.00 46.96
N GLU A 487 -16.39 -30.91 48.27
CA GLU A 487 -15.15 -30.59 48.98
C GLU A 487 -13.96 -31.47 48.56
N ASN A 488 -12.77 -30.91 48.78
CA ASN A 488 -11.45 -31.54 48.76
C ASN A 488 -10.81 -31.78 47.39
N HIS A 489 -10.05 -30.80 46.90
CA HIS A 489 -8.62 -31.00 46.62
C HIS A 489 -7.87 -29.67 46.52
N ILE A 490 -6.82 -29.58 47.32
CA ILE A 490 -5.82 -28.50 47.39
C ILE A 490 -5.08 -28.40 46.06
N VAL A 491 -5.18 -27.27 45.34
CA VAL A 491 -4.27 -26.94 44.24
C VAL A 491 -3.25 -25.92 44.77
N ASN A 492 -2.04 -26.42 45.01
CA ASN A 492 -0.89 -25.62 45.39
C ASN A 492 -0.02 -25.35 44.14
N GLN A 493 0.29 -24.08 43.90
CA GLN A 493 1.39 -23.52 43.10
C GLN A 493 1.34 -23.53 41.54
N LYS A 494 1.41 -22.30 41.00
CA LYS A 494 1.97 -21.86 39.69
C LYS A 494 1.14 -21.87 38.41
N SER A 495 -0.16 -22.16 38.43
CA SER A 495 -1.06 -21.81 37.32
C SER A 495 -1.83 -20.54 37.65
N LYS A 496 -1.53 -19.43 36.95
CA LYS A 496 -2.34 -18.20 37.00
C LYS A 496 -3.63 -18.48 36.20
N ILE A 497 -4.62 -19.05 36.88
CA ILE A 497 -5.95 -19.32 36.31
C ILE A 497 -6.72 -18.00 36.28
N LEU A 498 -7.23 -17.61 35.11
CA LEU A 498 -8.18 -16.50 34.98
C LEU A 498 -9.59 -17.11 35.01
N LEU A 499 -10.36 -16.77 36.05
CA LEU A 499 -11.78 -17.15 36.15
C LEU A 499 -12.61 -16.22 35.25
N GLY A 500 -13.65 -16.78 34.63
CA GLY A 500 -14.41 -16.19 33.50
C GLY A 500 -15.17 -14.87 33.77
N PRO A 501 -15.97 -14.43 32.78
CA PRO A 501 -16.25 -13.01 32.45
C PRO A 501 -17.19 -12.23 33.40
N TYR A 502 -17.43 -12.69 34.63
CA TYR A 502 -18.36 -12.04 35.56
C TYR A 502 -17.75 -11.02 36.53
N GLN A 503 -16.49 -10.66 36.36
CA GLN A 503 -15.88 -9.55 37.10
C GLN A 503 -15.14 -8.67 36.11
N GLY A 504 -15.25 -7.34 36.29
CA GLY A 504 -14.69 -6.31 35.40
C GLY A 504 -13.17 -6.40 35.17
N PRO A 505 -12.54 -5.37 34.58
CA PRO A 505 -11.16 -5.47 34.10
C PRO A 505 -10.20 -5.93 35.20
N ASN A 506 -9.70 -7.17 35.05
CA ASN A 506 -8.66 -7.73 35.92
C ASN A 506 -7.32 -7.08 35.55
N LEU A 507 -6.95 -6.02 36.27
CA LEU A 507 -5.60 -5.44 36.22
C LEU A 507 -4.61 -6.41 36.86
N VAL A 508 -3.74 -7.01 36.05
CA VAL A 508 -2.60 -7.77 36.56
C VAL A 508 -1.48 -6.80 36.93
N THR A 509 -1.43 -6.36 38.18
CA THR A 509 -0.23 -5.69 38.73
C THR A 509 0.83 -6.74 39.09
N LYS A 510 2.00 -6.67 38.45
CA LYS A 510 3.16 -7.50 38.81
C LYS A 510 3.93 -6.80 39.94
N LYS A 511 3.99 -7.42 41.12
CA LYS A 511 4.95 -7.04 42.19
C LYS A 511 6.38 -7.19 41.63
N GLY A 512 7.13 -6.08 41.54
CA GLY A 512 8.57 -6.14 41.22
C GLY A 512 9.20 -4.95 40.49
N CYS A 513 8.52 -3.83 40.25
CA CYS A 513 9.19 -2.59 39.83
C CYS A 513 8.78 -1.46 40.77
N ASN A 514 9.70 -1.07 41.66
CA ASN A 514 9.62 0.19 42.37
C ASN A 514 9.89 1.30 41.35
N THR A 515 8.84 1.92 40.84
CA THR A 515 8.86 3.34 40.52
C THR A 515 7.76 3.97 41.37
N ASN A 516 8.16 4.89 42.26
CA ASN A 516 7.24 5.70 43.04
C ASN A 516 6.41 6.56 42.08
N VAL A 517 5.26 6.05 41.66
CA VAL A 517 4.18 6.89 41.14
C VAL A 517 3.16 7.00 42.28
N LYS A 518 3.10 8.19 42.87
CA LYS A 518 2.07 8.57 43.85
C LYS A 518 0.70 8.15 43.32
N GLU A 519 -0.11 7.58 44.20
CA GLU A 519 -1.54 7.38 44.01
C GLU A 519 -2.18 8.65 43.41
N GLN A 520 -2.63 8.56 42.17
CA GLN A 520 -3.76 9.34 41.68
C GLN A 520 -4.93 8.38 41.57
N SER A 521 -5.72 8.33 42.63
CA SER A 521 -7.10 7.88 42.60
C SER A 521 -7.89 8.70 41.58
N ASN A 522 -8.79 8.03 40.86
CA ASN A 522 -9.80 8.54 39.91
C ASN A 522 -9.48 8.38 38.42
N TYR A 523 -9.65 7.16 37.90
CA TYR A 523 -10.24 6.96 36.56
C TYR A 523 -11.15 5.72 36.59
N SER A 524 -12.45 5.95 36.80
CA SER A 524 -13.51 5.03 36.43
C SER A 524 -13.87 5.29 34.97
N VAL A 525 -13.47 4.40 34.06
CA VAL A 525 -13.97 4.38 32.68
C VAL A 525 -15.13 3.40 32.59
N LEU A 526 -16.34 3.93 32.77
CA LEU A 526 -17.59 3.33 32.32
C LEU A 526 -18.33 4.44 31.57
N PRO A 527 -18.68 4.28 30.29
CA PRO A 527 -19.74 5.09 29.70
C PRO A 527 -21.07 4.41 30.01
N TYR A 528 -21.65 4.72 31.18
CA TYR A 528 -23.08 4.50 31.41
C TYR A 528 -23.81 5.76 30.93
N ARG A 529 -24.45 5.68 29.77
CA ARG A 529 -25.33 6.74 29.26
C ARG A 529 -26.64 6.65 30.05
N LYS A 530 -26.84 7.53 31.02
CA LYS A 530 -28.13 7.69 31.71
C LYS A 530 -28.94 8.72 30.93
N GLU A 531 -29.90 8.24 30.16
CA GLU A 531 -31.02 9.07 29.70
C GLU A 531 -31.81 9.53 30.93
N HIS A 532 -32.25 10.78 30.96
CA HIS A 532 -33.60 11.18 31.39
C HIS A 532 -33.88 12.63 31.00
N VAL A 533 -35.07 12.80 30.40
CA VAL A 533 -36.02 13.93 30.42
C VAL A 533 -35.53 15.27 30.94
#